data_AF-A0A914SKD5-F1
#
_entry.id   AF-A0A914SKD5-F1
#
_cell.length_a   1.000
_cell.length_b   1.000
_cell.length_c   1.000
_cell.angle_alpha   90.00
_cell.angle_beta   90.00
_cell.angle_gamma   90.00
#
_symmetry.space_group_name_H-M   'P 1'
#
loop_
_entity.id
_entity.type
_entity.pdbx_description
1 polymer ?
#
loop_
_entity_poly.entity_id
_entity_poly.type
_entity_poly.pdbx_seq_one_letter_code
_entity_poly.pdbx_strand_id
1 'polypeptide(L)' 'MVEMVSRNSMNVKYKVGKFPFSANSRAKTNNETDGFVKVLGDKDTDRLLGVHIMGPVYF' A
#
# COMPACT_ATOMS: atom_id res chain seq x y z
N MET A 1 -5.55 1.12 -9.47
CA MET A 1 -6.95 1.57 -9.49
C MET A 1 -7.23 2.66 -8.46
N VAL A 2 -6.85 2.53 -7.17
CA VAL A 2 -7.14 3.56 -6.14
C VAL A 2 -6.46 4.92 -6.39
N GLU A 3 -5.22 4.95 -6.90
CA GLU A 3 -4.59 6.22 -7.30
C GLU A 3 -5.29 6.94 -8.47
N MET A 4 -6.03 6.18 -9.28
CA MET A 4 -6.75 6.69 -10.44
C MET A 4 -8.10 7.30 -10.02
N VAL A 5 -8.73 6.78 -8.95
CA VAL A 5 -9.94 7.37 -8.33
C VAL A 5 -9.65 8.77 -7.79
N SER A 6 -8.45 9.01 -7.25
CA SER A 6 -8.05 10.35 -6.80
C SER A 6 -7.78 11.32 -7.95
N ARG A 7 -7.23 10.86 -9.08
CA ARG A 7 -6.90 11.74 -10.21
C ARG A 7 -8.11 12.23 -11.00
N ASN A 8 -9.22 11.49 -11.02
CA ASN A 8 -10.25 11.72 -12.06
C ASN A 8 -11.55 12.39 -11.60
N SER A 9 -11.80 12.63 -10.30
CA SER A 9 -13.07 13.29 -9.91
C SER A 9 -13.15 13.83 -8.48
N MET A 10 -12.29 13.40 -7.57
CA MET A 10 -12.39 13.78 -6.16
C MET A 10 -11.01 14.20 -5.69
N ASN A 11 -10.80 15.51 -5.54
CA ASN A 11 -9.59 16.15 -5.00
C ASN A 11 -9.41 15.82 -3.50
N VAL A 12 -9.44 14.53 -3.15
CA VAL A 12 -9.30 14.03 -1.79
C VAL A 12 -7.85 14.20 -1.40
N LYS A 13 -7.59 14.90 -0.29
CA LYS A 13 -6.25 15.01 0.26
C LYS A 13 -5.93 13.68 0.96
N TYR A 14 -5.00 12.93 0.39
CA TYR A 14 -4.58 11.64 0.96
C TYR A 14 -3.09 11.63 1.31
N LYS A 15 -2.76 10.78 2.28
CA LYS A 15 -1.42 10.41 2.69
C LYS A 15 -1.10 9.03 2.13
N VAL A 16 0.13 8.87 1.63
CA VAL A 16 0.63 7.60 1.12
C VAL A 16 1.68 7.05 2.07
N GLY A 17 1.44 5.85 2.60
CA GLY A 17 2.45 5.02 3.26
C GLY A 17 2.92 3.93 2.30
N LYS A 18 4.24 3.71 2.20
CA LYS A 18 4.81 2.58 1.46
C LYS A 18 5.70 1.79 2.39
N PHE A 19 5.50 0.48 2.45
CA PHE A 19 6.29 -0.43 3.26
C PHE A 19 6.79 -1.59 2.39
N PRO A 20 8.11 -1.72 2.18
CA PRO A 20 8.66 -2.80 1.37
C PRO A 20 8.60 -4.14 2.14
N PHE A 21 8.33 -5.24 1.44
CA PHE A 21 8.34 -6.57 2.06
C PHE A 21 9.74 -7.01 2.51
N SER A 22 10.80 -6.47 1.91
CA SER A 22 12.18 -6.69 2.36
C SER A 22 12.45 -6.22 3.81
N ALA A 23 11.66 -5.26 4.32
CA ALA A 23 11.71 -4.80 5.71
C ALA A 23 10.79 -5.61 6.65
N ASN A 24 10.05 -6.59 6.13
CA ASN A 24 9.21 -7.47 6.93
C ASN A 24 9.99 -8.73 7.35
N SER A 25 10.11 -8.96 8.67
CA SER A 25 10.88 -10.11 9.19
C SER A 25 10.34 -11.46 8.72
N ARG A 26 9.02 -11.61 8.54
CA ARG A 26 8.40 -12.85 8.06
C ARG A 26 8.71 -13.10 6.59
N ALA A 27 8.58 -12.07 5.76
CA ALA A 27 8.96 -12.13 4.35
C ALA A 27 10.45 -12.47 4.17
N LYS A 28 11.31 -11.90 5.02
CA LYS A 28 12.75 -12.19 5.01
C LYS A 28 13.06 -13.64 5.42
N THR A 29 12.40 -14.17 6.44
CA THR A 29 12.55 -15.59 6.84
C THR A 29 12.08 -16.55 5.75
N ASN A 30 11.05 -16.18 5.00
CA ASN A 30 10.49 -16.99 3.92
C ASN A 30 11.20 -16.82 2.56
N ASN A 31 12.23 -15.97 2.46
CA ASN A 31 12.84 -15.54 1.18
C ASN A 31 11.82 -14.94 0.18
N GLU A 32 10.73 -14.38 0.70
CA GLU A 32 9.61 -13.79 -0.02
C GLU A 32 9.66 -12.25 0.06
N THR A 33 10.83 -11.67 -0.22
CA THR A 33 11.10 -10.24 0.05
C THR A 33 10.65 -9.30 -1.06
N ASP A 34 10.18 -9.84 -2.19
CA ASP A 34 9.76 -9.05 -3.33
C ASP A 34 8.43 -8.31 -3.08
N GLY A 35 8.34 -7.10 -3.63
CA GLY A 35 7.15 -6.28 -3.57
C GLY A 35 7.05 -5.36 -2.34
N PHE A 36 5.88 -4.75 -2.19
CA PHE A 36 5.58 -3.74 -1.19
C PHE A 36 4.08 -3.66 -0.88
N VAL A 37 3.78 -3.17 0.31
CA VAL A 37 2.45 -2.71 0.71
C VAL A 37 2.40 -1.20 0.58
N LYS A 38 1.34 -0.69 -0.05
CA LYS A 38 1.05 0.73 -0.15
C LYS A 38 -0.31 1.00 0.47
N VAL A 39 -0.33 1.89 1.45
CA VAL A 39 -1.54 2.30 2.17
C VAL A 39 -1.87 3.73 1.80
N LEU A 40 -3.14 3.97 1.52
CA LEU A 40 -3.70 5.28 1.21
C LEU A 40 -4.66 5.64 2.35
N GLY A 41 -4.35 6.69 3.08
CA GLY A 41 -5.19 7.24 4.15
C GLY A 41 -5.63 8.65 3.80
N ASP A 42 -6.80 9.07 4.25
CA ASP A 42 -7.24 10.45 4.21
C ASP A 42 -6.37 11.31 5.13
N LYS A 43 -6.00 12.53 4.70
CA LYS A 43 -5.07 13.36 5.47
C LYS A 43 -5.68 13.97 6.73
N ASP A 44 -6.98 14.25 6.71
CA ASP A 44 -7.64 15.04 7.74
C ASP A 44 -8.36 14.15 8.76
N THR A 45 -8.87 13.01 8.32
CA THR A 45 -9.63 12.06 9.16
C THR A 45 -8.90 10.77 9.47
N ASP A 46 -7.70 10.57 8.88
CA ASP A 46 -6.91 9.33 8.96
C ASP A 46 -7.68 8.07 8.52
N ARG A 47 -8.78 8.25 7.77
CA ARG A 47 -9.59 7.15 7.24
C ARG A 47 -8.82 6.37 6.19
N LEU A 48 -8.86 5.05 6.27
CA LEU A 48 -8.26 4.17 5.27
C LEU A 48 -9.04 4.26 3.95
N LEU A 49 -8.44 4.82 2.91
CA LEU A 49 -9.02 4.94 1.56
C LEU A 49 -8.72 3.72 0.70
N GLY A 50 -7.63 3.01 0.99
CA GLY A 50 -7.31 1.76 0.31
C GLY A 50 -5.93 1.21 0.63
N VAL A 51 -5.75 -0.07 0.31
CA VAL A 51 -4.48 -0.77 0.45
C VAL A 51 -4.19 -1.48 -0.86
N HIS A 52 -2.97 -1.32 -1.35
CA HIS A 52 -2.43 -2.08 -2.45
C HIS A 52 -1.32 -2.97 -1.91
N ILE A 53 -1.41 -4.26 -2.17
CA ILE A 53 -0.40 -5.24 -1.78
C ILE A 53 0.13 -5.83 -3.08
N MET A 54 1.43 -5.66 -3.30
CA MET A 54 2.18 -6.35 -4.36
C MET A 54 3.21 -7.17 -3.62
N GLY A 55 3.11 -8.48 -3.66
CA GLY A 55 4.03 -9.37 -2.95
C GLY A 55 3.98 -10.77 -3.57
N PRO A 56 4.93 -11.63 -3.25
CA PRO A 56 4.94 -13.00 -3.73
C PRO A 56 3.71 -13.74 -3.20
N VAL A 57 3.01 -14.40 -4.10
CA VAL A 57 1.93 -15.35 -3.80
C VAL A 57 2.36 -16.66 -4.43
N TYR A 58 3.23 -17.40 -3.76
CA TYR A 58 3.54 -18.76 -4.18
C TYR A 58 2.69 -19.71 -3.35
N PHE A 59 1.94 -20.57 -4.05
CA PHE A 59 1.17 -21.67 -3.49
C PHE A 59 2.10 -22.81 -3.07
#